data_AF-A0A5J4X2G2-F1
#
_entry.id   AF-A0A5J4X2G2-F1
#
_cell.length_a   1.000
_cell.length_b   1.000
_cell.length_c   1.000
_cell.angle_alpha   90.00
_cell.angle_beta   90.00
_cell.angle_gamma   90.00
#
_symmetry.space_group_name_H-M   'P 1'
#
loop_
_entity.id
_entity.type
_entity.pdbx_description
1 polymer ?
#
loop_
_entity_poly.entity_id
_entity_poly.type
_entity_poly.pdbx_seq_one_letter_code
_entity_poly.pdbx_strand_id
1 'polypeptide(L)'
;MSTLITIPTKIVTYGEIDWVPNDLIEAKAAYNTVVENHLINQLTSDSKQDILSTIGVENFKIKYPHTPVLFDDAKSVFKNKQLSLFKKLFKNRWPRITYFLC
;
A
#
# COMPACT_ATOMS: atom_id res chain seq x y z
N MET A 1 -6.51 18.58 21.58
CA MET A 1 -5.85 19.08 20.36
C MET A 1 -6.62 18.53 19.17
N SER A 2 -7.09 19.37 18.25
CA SER A 2 -7.65 18.89 16.98
C SER A 2 -6.52 18.46 16.05
N THR A 3 -6.56 17.23 15.55
CA THR A 3 -5.61 16.77 14.54
C THR A 3 -5.86 17.50 13.22
N LEU A 4 -4.83 18.12 12.66
CA LEU A 4 -4.92 18.84 11.37
C LEU A 4 -5.08 17.88 10.20
N ILE A 5 -4.49 16.69 10.30
CA ILE A 5 -4.55 15.63 9.29
C ILE A 5 -4.68 14.30 10.01
N THR A 6 -5.64 13.49 9.59
CA THR A 6 -5.76 12.09 10.01
C THR A 6 -5.29 11.22 8.85
N ILE A 7 -4.18 10.52 9.02
CA ILE A 7 -3.68 9.55 8.04
C ILE A 7 -4.08 8.16 8.53
N PRO A 8 -4.84 7.37 7.75
CA PRO A 8 -5.08 5.97 8.05
C PRO A 8 -3.75 5.23 8.19
N THR A 9 -3.56 4.51 9.30
CA THR A 9 -2.32 3.81 9.62
C THR A 9 -2.60 2.35 9.95
N LYS A 10 -1.69 1.48 9.51
CA LYS A 10 -1.65 0.06 9.87
C LYS A 10 -0.24 -0.24 10.37
N ILE A 11 -0.13 -0.63 11.63
CA ILE A 11 1.13 -1.10 12.21
C ILE A 11 1.25 -2.58 11.85
N VAL A 12 2.41 -2.96 11.33
CA VAL A 12 2.69 -4.33 10.90
C VAL A 12 3.92 -4.85 11.61
N THR A 13 3.93 -6.14 11.91
CA THR A 13 5.10 -6.80 12.49
C THR A 13 6.09 -7.23 11.39
N TYR A 14 7.34 -7.50 11.78
CA TYR A 14 8.35 -8.02 10.85
C TYR A 14 7.95 -9.34 10.19
N GLY A 15 7.16 -10.19 10.87
CA GLY A 15 6.68 -11.46 10.29
C GLY A 15 5.72 -11.26 9.12
N GLU A 16 5.13 -10.07 9.01
CA GLU A 16 4.12 -9.74 8.00
C GLU A 16 4.67 -8.94 6.83
N ILE A 17 5.95 -8.57 6.90
CA ILE A 17 6.58 -7.60 6.01
C ILE A 17 6.72 -8.11 4.56
N ASP A 18 6.62 -9.41 4.34
CA ASP A 18 6.68 -9.99 3.00
C ASP A 18 5.33 -9.98 2.29
N TRP A 19 4.21 -10.16 3.02
CA TRP A 19 2.88 -10.26 2.43
C TRP A 19 2.13 -8.93 2.43
N VAL A 20 2.19 -8.14 3.51
CA VAL A 20 1.42 -6.87 3.58
C VAL A 20 1.79 -5.89 2.46
N PRO A 21 3.08 -5.66 2.13
CA PRO A 21 3.42 -4.82 0.99
C PRO A 21 2.95 -5.39 -0.35
N ASN A 22 2.80 -6.71 -0.50
CA ASN A 22 2.28 -7.31 -1.74
C ASN A 22 0.80 -7.04 -1.87
N ASP A 23 0.03 -7.32 -0.83
CA ASP A 23 -1.41 -7.03 -0.80
C ASP A 23 -1.65 -5.54 -1.08
N LEU A 24 -0.82 -4.66 -0.50
CA LEU A 24 -0.87 -3.22 -0.78
C LEU A 24 -0.59 -2.92 -2.27
N ILE A 25 0.46 -3.50 -2.85
CA ILE A 25 0.79 -3.27 -4.27
C ILE A 25 -0.34 -3.77 -5.18
N GLU A 26 -0.86 -4.97 -4.92
CA GLU A 26 -1.94 -5.60 -5.68
C GLU A 26 -3.24 -4.80 -5.57
N ALA A 27 -3.64 -4.43 -4.35
CA ALA A 27 -4.81 -3.60 -4.12
C ALA A 27 -4.69 -2.25 -4.81
N LYS A 28 -3.51 -1.60 -4.77
CA LYS A 28 -3.28 -0.32 -5.48
C LYS A 28 -3.34 -0.48 -6.99
N ALA A 29 -2.83 -1.58 -7.54
CA ALA A 29 -2.97 -1.88 -8.96
C ALA A 29 -4.45 -2.03 -9.34
N ALA A 30 -5.21 -2.83 -8.58
CA ALA A 30 -6.65 -3.01 -8.76
C ALA A 30 -7.41 -1.68 -8.66
N TYR A 31 -7.12 -0.86 -7.64
CA TYR A 31 -7.72 0.46 -7.48
C TYR A 31 -7.48 1.36 -8.68
N ASN A 32 -6.23 1.42 -9.18
CA ASN A 32 -5.92 2.22 -10.37
C ASN A 32 -6.71 1.71 -11.58
N THR A 33 -6.77 0.40 -11.82
CA THR A 33 -7.56 -0.19 -12.90
C THR A 33 -9.04 0.18 -12.79
N VAL A 34 -9.60 0.16 -11.59
CA VAL A 34 -11.02 0.50 -11.35
C VAL A 34 -11.29 1.98 -11.63
N VAL A 35 -10.40 2.88 -11.20
CA VAL A 35 -10.54 4.32 -11.41
C VAL A 35 -10.32 4.70 -12.88
N GLU A 36 -9.28 4.15 -13.51
CA GLU A 36 -8.92 4.47 -14.90
C GLU A 36 -9.94 3.94 -15.91
N ASN A 37 -10.50 2.76 -15.67
CA ASN A 37 -11.48 2.15 -16.58
C ASN A 37 -12.94 2.35 -16.12
N HIS A 38 -13.17 3.17 -15.09
CA HIS A 38 -14.51 3.46 -14.56
C HIS A 38 -15.34 2.22 -14.17
N LEU A 39 -14.71 1.20 -13.59
CA LEU A 39 -15.32 -0.11 -13.33
C LEU A 39 -16.02 -0.22 -11.97
N ILE A 40 -16.23 0.90 -11.27
CA ILE A 40 -16.78 0.93 -9.90
C ILE A 40 -18.14 0.21 -9.83
N ASN A 41 -18.98 0.33 -10.84
CA ASN A 41 -20.31 -0.30 -10.86
C ASN A 41 -20.28 -1.80 -11.20
N GLN A 42 -19.15 -2.33 -11.64
CA GLN A 42 -18.99 -3.73 -12.05
C GLN A 42 -18.42 -4.61 -10.93
N LEU A 43 -17.88 -4.01 -9.86
CA LEU A 43 -17.35 -4.74 -8.71
C LEU A 43 -18.48 -5.18 -7.78
N THR A 44 -18.33 -6.39 -7.23
CA THR A 44 -19.11 -6.87 -6.08
C THR A 44 -18.80 -6.01 -4.83
N SER A 45 -19.70 -6.05 -3.85
CA SER A 45 -19.52 -5.34 -2.58
C SER A 45 -18.23 -5.80 -1.88
N ASP A 46 -17.98 -7.10 -1.87
CA ASP A 46 -16.81 -7.69 -1.19
C ASP A 46 -15.50 -7.24 -1.86
N SER A 47 -15.41 -7.29 -3.20
CA SER A 47 -14.21 -6.83 -3.90
C SER A 47 -13.97 -5.32 -3.73
N LYS A 48 -15.03 -4.51 -3.65
CA LYS A 48 -14.87 -3.08 -3.30
C LYS A 48 -14.27 -2.95 -1.91
N GLN A 49 -14.85 -3.65 -0.94
CA GLN A 49 -14.44 -3.55 0.44
C GLN A 49 -12.99 -3.99 0.61
N ASP A 50 -12.58 -5.11 0.00
CA ASP A 50 -11.22 -5.63 0.08
C ASP A 50 -10.18 -4.64 -0.45
N ILE A 51 -10.43 -4.03 -1.61
CA ILE A 51 -9.52 -3.03 -2.20
C ILE A 51 -9.44 -1.79 -1.28
N LEU A 52 -10.59 -1.28 -0.85
CA LEU A 52 -10.69 -0.05 -0.06
C LEU A 52 -10.06 -0.22 1.33
N SER A 53 -10.31 -1.34 2.00
CA SER A 53 -9.75 -1.63 3.33
C SER A 53 -8.24 -1.87 3.29
N THR A 54 -7.74 -2.51 2.24
CA THR A 54 -6.30 -2.78 2.08
C THR A 54 -5.51 -1.49 1.86
N ILE A 55 -6.06 -0.54 1.09
CA ILE A 55 -5.42 0.77 0.83
C ILE A 55 -5.67 1.75 1.98
N GLY A 56 -6.76 1.58 2.74
CA GLY A 56 -7.16 2.48 3.82
C GLY A 56 -7.90 3.72 3.31
N VAL A 57 -8.76 3.58 2.31
CA VAL A 57 -9.57 4.68 1.74
C VAL A 57 -11.05 4.35 1.78
N GLU A 58 -11.92 5.36 1.91
CA GLU A 58 -13.37 5.13 2.07
C GLU A 58 -14.11 4.89 0.76
N ASN A 59 -13.56 5.37 -0.37
CA ASN A 59 -14.21 5.30 -1.68
C ASN A 59 -13.19 5.54 -2.81
N PHE A 60 -13.62 5.31 -4.05
CA PHE A 60 -12.82 5.47 -5.27
C PHE A 60 -12.74 6.92 -5.80
N LYS A 61 -12.96 7.94 -4.95
CA LYS A 61 -12.92 9.36 -5.39
C LYS A 61 -11.51 9.93 -5.43
N ILE A 62 -10.57 9.34 -4.70
CA ILE A 62 -9.17 9.79 -4.68
C ILE A 62 -8.56 9.38 -6.01
N LYS A 63 -8.22 10.36 -6.85
CA LYS A 63 -7.63 10.10 -8.17
C LYS A 63 -6.39 9.20 -8.03
N TYR A 64 -5.52 9.53 -7.08
CA TYR A 64 -4.23 8.87 -6.87
C TYR A 64 -3.95 8.70 -5.37
N PRO A 65 -4.23 7.52 -4.77
CA PRO A 65 -3.95 7.30 -3.35
C PRO A 65 -2.43 7.17 -3.15
N HIS A 66 -1.83 8.14 -2.47
CA HIS A 66 -0.41 8.09 -2.07
C HIS A 66 -0.29 7.37 -0.72
N THR A 67 0.66 6.45 -0.60
CA THR A 67 0.84 5.66 0.63
C THR A 67 2.26 5.83 1.16
N PRO A 68 2.44 6.41 2.35
CA PRO A 68 3.72 6.34 3.05
C PRO A 68 3.87 4.97 3.69
N VAL A 69 5.05 4.37 3.54
CA VAL A 69 5.43 3.12 4.24
C VAL A 69 6.70 3.40 5.01
N LEU A 70 6.65 3.24 6.33
CA LEU A 70 7.78 3.48 7.23
C LEU A 70 8.33 2.16 7.76
N PHE A 71 9.63 1.96 7.60
CA PHE A 71 10.37 0.86 8.20
C PHE A 71 11.16 1.39 9.39
N ASP A 72 10.89 0.86 10.58
CA ASP A 72 11.48 1.32 11.84
C ASP A 72 12.91 0.79 12.07
N ASP A 73 13.20 -0.45 11.68
CA ASP A 73 14.57 -0.97 11.51
C ASP A 73 14.72 -1.56 10.10
N ALA A 74 15.14 -0.72 9.16
CA ALA A 74 15.41 -1.13 7.79
C ALA A 74 16.76 -1.84 7.63
N LYS A 75 17.65 -1.77 8.64
CA LYS A 75 19.01 -2.31 8.57
C LYS A 75 19.02 -3.81 8.33
N SER A 76 18.10 -4.54 8.96
CA SER A 76 17.92 -5.99 8.77
C SER A 76 17.57 -6.35 7.31
N VAL A 77 16.70 -5.56 6.67
CA VAL A 77 16.29 -5.73 5.26
C VAL A 77 17.47 -5.54 4.31
N PHE A 78 18.34 -4.56 4.57
CA PHE A 78 19.50 -4.27 3.73
C PHE A 78 20.69 -5.22 3.93
N LYS A 79 20.75 -5.96 5.04
CA LYS A 79 21.80 -6.97 5.26
C LYS A 79 21.69 -8.17 4.32
N ASN A 80 20.46 -8.56 3.94
CA ASN A 80 20.24 -9.72 3.08
C ASN A 80 19.67 -9.31 1.72
N LYS A 81 20.56 -9.17 0.73
CA LYS A 81 20.20 -8.80 -0.66
C LYS A 81 19.35 -9.86 -1.38
N GLN A 82 19.27 -11.07 -0.85
CA GLN A 82 18.41 -12.12 -1.43
C GLN A 82 16.95 -11.97 -1.01
N LEU A 83 16.65 -11.18 0.04
CA LEU A 83 15.29 -10.93 0.49
C LEU A 83 14.43 -10.39 -0.65
N SER A 84 13.21 -10.93 -0.76
CA SER A 84 12.22 -10.47 -1.72
C SER A 84 11.92 -8.99 -1.50
N LEU A 85 11.77 -8.58 -0.24
CA LEU A 85 11.57 -7.20 0.16
C LEU A 85 12.70 -6.26 -0.31
N PHE A 86 13.97 -6.66 -0.16
CA PHE A 86 15.11 -5.89 -0.65
C PHE A 86 14.95 -5.57 -2.13
N LYS A 87 14.68 -6.58 -2.96
CA LYS A 87 14.51 -6.39 -4.41
C LYS A 87 13.31 -5.49 -4.74
N LYS A 88 12.21 -5.57 -3.98
CA LYS A 88 11.00 -4.77 -4.17
C LYS A 88 11.24 -3.28 -3.87
N LEU A 89 11.99 -2.97 -2.81
CA LEU A 89 12.34 -1.59 -2.47
C LEU A 89 13.11 -0.88 -3.61
N PHE A 90 13.95 -1.60 -4.34
CA PHE A 90 14.70 -1.05 -5.48
C PHE A 90 13.94 -1.10 -6.82
N LYS A 91 12.99 -2.03 -7.00
CA LYS A 91 12.20 -2.17 -8.23
C LYS A 91 11.05 -1.14 -8.34
N ASN A 92 11.12 -0.04 -7.59
CA ASN A 92 10.05 0.93 -7.37
C ASN A 92 9.63 1.74 -8.62
N ARG A 93 9.10 1.06 -9.64
CA ARG A 93 8.51 1.65 -10.85
C ARG A 93 6.98 1.63 -10.79
N TRP A 94 6.40 2.10 -9.68
CA TRP A 94 4.97 2.34 -9.39
C TRP A 94 4.40 1.37 -8.35
N PRO A 95 3.83 1.89 -7.24
CA PRO A 95 2.48 2.45 -7.26
C PRO A 95 2.28 3.65 -6.29
N ARG A 96 3.01 4.77 -6.49
CA ARG A 96 2.91 5.96 -5.61
C ARG A 96 3.02 5.62 -4.12
N ILE A 97 3.94 4.70 -3.82
CA ILE A 97 4.34 4.36 -2.45
C ILE A 97 5.67 5.05 -2.19
N THR A 98 5.71 5.83 -1.11
CA THR A 98 6.94 6.47 -0.65
C THR A 98 7.44 5.71 0.57
N TYR A 99 8.62 5.12 0.45
CA TYR A 99 9.26 4.37 1.53
C TYR A 99 10.15 5.30 2.36
N PHE A 100 9.92 5.31 3.68
CA PHE A 100 10.80 5.89 4.68
C PHE A 100 11.55 4.74 5.36
N LEU A 101 12.87 4.81 5.31
CA LEU A 101 13.76 3.80 5.85
C LEU A 101 14.51 4.47 7.00
N CYS A 102 14.08 4.18 8.23
CA CYS A 102 14.69 4.71 9.44
C CYS A 102 15.76 3.75 9.98
#